data_AF-A0A0B0EK37-F1
#
_entry.id   AF-A0A0B0EK37-F1
#
_cell.length_a   1.000
_cell.length_b   1.000
_cell.length_c   1.000
_cell.angle_alpha   90.00
_cell.angle_beta   90.00
_cell.angle_gamma   90.00
#
_symmetry.space_group_name_H-M   'P 1'
#
loop_
_entity.id
_entity.type
_entity.pdbx_description
1 polymer ?
#
loop_
_entity_poly.entity_id
_entity_poly.type
_entity_poly.pdbx_seq_one_letter_code
_entity_poly.pdbx_strand_id
1 'polypeptide(L)' 'MSDSNSEKEVLVVTSKLKKYIRESSGMSTSANVAPALSDTIRNLCNQAVENAKADRRKTVMDRDFS' A
#
# COMPACT_ATOMS: atom_id res chain seq x y z
N MET A 1 -9.45 -19.63 10.28
CA MET A 1 -8.72 -18.63 11.10
C MET A 1 -9.20 -17.29 10.58
N SER A 2 -10.28 -16.80 11.16
CA SER A 2 -11.03 -15.64 10.68
C SER A 2 -10.97 -14.62 11.79
N ASP A 3 -9.91 -13.81 11.81
CA ASP A 3 -9.80 -12.71 12.76
C ASP A 3 -10.66 -11.56 12.28
N SER A 4 -11.93 -11.62 12.69
CA SER A 4 -12.86 -10.51 12.67
C SER A 4 -12.38 -9.44 13.67
N ASN A 5 -12.09 -8.26 13.12
CA ASN A 5 -11.74 -6.99 13.78
C ASN A 5 -10.26 -6.71 14.07
N SER A 6 -9.36 -7.01 13.14
CA SER A 6 -8.01 -6.44 13.13
C SER A 6 -8.00 -5.14 12.32
N GLU A 7 -7.59 -4.03 12.95
CA GLU A 7 -7.16 -2.85 12.19
C GLU A 7 -6.09 -3.33 11.21
N LYS A 8 -6.37 -3.20 9.90
CA LYS A 8 -5.45 -3.67 8.88
C LYS A 8 -4.09 -3.00 9.07
N GLU A 9 -3.02 -3.80 9.03
CA GLU A 9 -1.66 -3.32 9.23
C GLU A 9 -1.31 -2.16 8.30
N VAL A 10 -0.69 -1.12 8.84
CA VAL A 10 -0.18 0.01 8.05
C VAL A 10 1.09 -0.42 7.32
N LEU A 11 1.04 -0.45 5.98
CA LEU A 11 2.14 -0.92 5.11
C LEU A 11 3.18 0.16 4.81
N VAL A 12 2.99 1.37 5.34
CA VAL A 12 3.84 2.53 5.08
C VAL A 12 4.47 3.07 6.34
N VAL A 13 5.69 3.61 6.22
CA VAL A 13 6.32 4.34 7.32
C VAL A 13 5.66 5.72 7.44
N THR A 14 4.75 5.86 8.40
CA THR A 14 3.94 7.07 8.61
C THR A 14 4.77 8.35 8.69
N SER A 15 5.95 8.32 9.32
CA SER A 15 6.82 9.50 9.41
C SER A 15 7.38 9.94 8.05
N LYS A 16 7.75 8.98 7.18
CA LYS A 16 8.22 9.27 5.80
C LYS A 16 7.09 9.83 4.94
N LEU A 17 5.89 9.25 5.04
CA LEU A 17 4.70 9.73 4.33
C LEU A 17 4.38 11.18 4.71
N LYS A 18 4.30 11.48 6.01
CA LYS A 18 4.03 12.82 6.52
C LYS A 18 5.09 13.83 6.08
N LYS A 19 6.36 13.44 6.19
CA LYS A 19 7.50 14.28 5.74
C LYS A 19 7.39 14.61 4.25
N TYR A 20 7.14 13.60 3.41
CA TYR A 20 6.98 13.78 1.98
C TYR A 20 5.84 14.75 1.62
N ILE A 21 4.65 14.58 2.21
CA ILE A 21 3.52 15.49 1.96
C ILE A 21 3.85 16.92 2.41
N ARG A 22 4.47 17.08 3.58
CA ARG A 22 4.86 18.39 4.11
C ARG A 22 5.89 19.08 3.22
N GLU A 23 6.93 18.37 2.78
CA GLU A 23 8.00 18.94 1.94
C GLU A 23 7.53 19.25 0.51
N SER A 24 6.62 18.45 -0.05
CA SER A 24 6.12 18.64 -1.42
C SER A 24 5.01 19.68 -1.54
N SER A 25 4.17 19.86 -0.51
CA SER A 25 2.96 20.69 -0.60
C SER A 25 2.79 21.70 0.53
N GLY A 26 3.61 21.63 1.58
CA GLY A 26 3.42 22.39 2.81
C GLY A 26 2.25 21.91 3.68
N MET A 27 1.53 20.85 3.31
CA MET A 27 0.35 20.38 4.04
C MET A 27 0.69 19.53 5.27
N SER A 28 -0.22 19.54 6.25
CA SER A 28 -0.26 18.53 7.31
C SER A 28 -1.02 17.28 6.83
N THR A 29 -0.85 16.15 7.52
CA THR A 29 -1.46 14.87 7.14
C THR A 29 -2.26 14.30 8.31
N SER A 30 -3.53 13.96 8.07
CA SER A 30 -4.39 13.36 9.09
C SER A 30 -3.96 11.92 9.43
N ALA A 31 -4.34 11.43 10.61
CA ALA A 31 -3.96 10.10 11.08
C ALA A 31 -4.48 8.97 10.15
N ASN A 32 -5.68 9.15 9.58
CA ASN A 32 -6.35 8.14 8.75
C ASN A 32 -5.78 8.02 7.33
N VAL A 33 -4.87 8.92 6.91
CA VAL A 33 -4.21 8.79 5.59
C VAL A 33 -3.34 7.54 5.51
N ALA A 34 -2.62 7.19 6.58
CA ALA A 34 -1.73 6.02 6.55
C ALA A 34 -2.50 4.69 6.39
N PRO A 35 -3.61 4.44 7.13
CA PRO A 35 -4.50 3.31 6.86
C PRO A 35 -5.06 3.32 5.42
N ALA A 36 -5.60 4.45 4.95
CA ALA A 36 -6.20 4.54 3.62
C ALA A 36 -5.20 4.27 2.48
N LEU A 37 -3.97 4.80 2.61
CA LEU A 37 -2.91 4.55 1.64
C LEU A 37 -2.44 3.08 1.69
N SER A 38 -2.41 2.48 2.88
CA SER A 38 -2.06 1.07 3.04
C SER A 38 -3.08 0.14 2.35
N ASP A 39 -4.36 0.49 2.41
CA ASP A 39 -5.40 -0.22 1.66
C ASP A 39 -5.21 -0.09 0.13
N THR A 40 -4.83 1.09 -0.33
CA THR A 40 -4.52 1.32 -1.75
C THR A 40 -3.33 0.47 -2.21
N ILE A 41 -2.24 0.47 -1.44
CA ILE A 41 -1.05 -0.36 -1.73
C ILE A 41 -1.41 -1.84 -1.73
N ARG A 42 -2.23 -2.30 -0.79
CA ARG A 42 -2.65 -3.70 -0.71
C ARG A 42 -3.42 -4.13 -1.96
N ASN A 43 -4.34 -3.28 -2.44
CA ASN A 43 -5.07 -3.54 -3.67
C ASN A 43 -4.16 -3.62 -4.91
N LEU A 44 -3.20 -2.69 -5.03
CA LEU A 44 -2.20 -2.70 -6.11
C LEU A 44 -1.33 -3.97 -6.06
N CYS A 45 -0.85 -4.36 -4.89
CA CYS A 45 -0.07 -5.58 -4.72
C CYS A 45 -0.87 -6.83 -5.06
N ASN A 46 -2.16 -6.89 -4.68
CA ASN A 46 -3.03 -8.00 -5.03
C ASN A 46 -3.17 -8.13 -6.55
N GLN A 47 -3.40 -7.01 -7.25
CA GLN A 47 -3.48 -7.01 -8.71
C GLN A 47 -2.16 -7.46 -9.35
N ALA A 48 -1.04 -6.94 -8.88
CA ALA A 48 0.28 -7.30 -9.38
C ALA A 48 0.61 -8.79 -9.15
N VAL A 49 0.18 -9.36 -8.03
CA VAL A 49 0.29 -10.81 -7.76
C VAL A 49 -0.53 -11.62 -8.77
N GLU A 50 -1.76 -11.19 -9.09
CA GLU A 50 -2.58 -11.89 -10.08
C GLU A 50 -1.96 -11.82 -11.49
N ASN A 51 -1.41 -10.67 -11.88
CA ASN A 51 -0.67 -10.51 -13.14
C ASN A 51 0.55 -11.45 -13.20
N ALA A 52 1.33 -11.52 -12.12
CA ALA A 52 2.48 -12.43 -12.04
C ALA A 52 2.08 -13.90 -12.14
N LYS A 53 0.96 -14.29 -11.51
CA LYS A 53 0.41 -15.65 -11.57
C LYS A 53 -0.08 -15.99 -12.99
N ALA A 54 -0.75 -15.06 -13.67
CA ALA A 54 -1.19 -15.25 -15.06
C ALA A 54 -0.01 -15.55 -16.00
N ASP A 55 1.14 -14.93 -15.74
CA ASP A 55 2.40 -15.18 -16.44
C ASP A 55 3.18 -16.41 -15.94
N ARG A 56 2.59 -17.21 -15.04
CA ARG A 56 3.19 -18.41 -14.43
C ARG A 56 4.51 -18.13 -13.69
N ARG A 57 4.66 -16.93 -13.14
CA ARG A 57 5.81 -16.52 -12.32
C ARG A 57 5.50 -16.69 -10.83
N LYS A 58 6.57 -16.79 -10.02
CA LYS A 58 6.52 -16.77 -8.54
C LYS A 58 7.08 -15.47 -7.96
N THR A 59 7.43 -14.52 -8.81
CA THR A 59 8.04 -13.25 -8.45
C THR A 59 7.23 -12.14 -9.09
N VAL A 60 6.72 -11.23 -8.26
CA VAL A 60 6.11 -9.97 -8.70
C VAL A 60 7.22 -9.06 -9.21
N MET A 61 7.01 -8.48 -10.38
CA MET A 61 7.93 -7.59 -11.06
C MET A 61 7.29 -6.19 -11.18
N ASP A 62 8.11 -5.20 -11.47
CA ASP A 62 7.70 -3.82 -11.72
C ASP A 62 6.58 -3.72 -12.76
N ARG A 63 6.68 -4.45 -13.88
CA ARG A 63 5.67 -4.52 -14.94
C ARG A 63 4.31 -5.07 -14.51
N ASP A 64 4.22 -5.70 -13.33
CA ASP A 64 2.94 -6.20 -12.84
C ASP A 64 2.06 -5.08 -12.26
N PHE A 65 2.61 -3.88 -12.05
CA PHE A 65 1.91 -2.69 -11.56
C PHE A 65 1.44 -1.73 -12.65
N SER A 66 1.64 -2.07 -13.93
CA SER A 66 1.20 -1.30 -15.09
C SER A 66 0.00 -1.90 -15.80
#